data_AF-A0A845L6Q9-F1
#
_entry.id   AF-A0A845L6Q9-F1
#
_cell.length_a   1.000
_cell.length_b   1.000
_cell.length_c   1.000
_cell.angle_alpha   90.00
_cell.angle_beta   90.00
_cell.angle_gamma   90.00
#
_symmetry.space_group_name_H-M   'P 1'
#
loop_
_entity.id
_entity.type
_entity.pdbx_description
1 polymer ?
#
loop_
_entity_poly.entity_id
_entity_poly.type
_entity_poly.pdbx_seq_one_letter_code
_entity_poly.pdbx_strand_id
1 'polypeptide(L)'
;MEQRFQQLYREMAPKLGRQATFLLGDPAAAEDLVQEAFLRLHRTGLDTVEHPAAWLSKVISNLCYSHLRSEGSRRQREEKVFLRTAAEMSATTALSAEQVVLEREEARLTRLALDRLQSRDRLVLLLKFSGFSYDEIAAATEIGRSSVGTVLIRARERFKKAYEQLLRNQPHKGGVIR
;
A
#
# COMPACT_ATOMS: atom_id res chain seq x y z
N MET A 1 -14.19 -15.04 -23.01
CA MET A 1 -13.64 -15.11 -21.64
C MET A 1 -12.20 -14.62 -21.59
N GLU A 2 -11.29 -15.23 -22.36
CA GLU A 2 -9.85 -14.88 -22.40
C GLU A 2 -9.57 -13.39 -22.69
N GLN A 3 -10.17 -12.83 -23.75
CA GLN A 3 -9.97 -11.41 -24.12
C GLN A 3 -10.43 -10.43 -23.01
N ARG A 4 -11.55 -10.74 -22.35
CA ARG A 4 -12.10 -9.93 -21.25
C ARG A 4 -11.17 -9.97 -20.03
N PHE A 5 -10.61 -11.14 -19.72
CA PHE A 5 -9.63 -11.31 -18.64
C PHE A 5 -8.34 -10.53 -18.94
N GLN A 6 -7.80 -10.65 -20.16
CA GLN A 6 -6.59 -9.91 -20.55
C GLN A 6 -6.79 -8.39 -20.50
N GLN A 7 -7.95 -7.89 -20.90
CA GLN A 7 -8.27 -6.47 -20.81
C GLN A 7 -8.32 -6.00 -19.35
N LEU A 8 -9.01 -6.76 -18.50
CA LEU A 8 -9.06 -6.48 -17.06
C LEU A 8 -7.66 -6.51 -16.43
N TYR A 9 -6.81 -7.47 -16.83
CA TYR A 9 -5.44 -7.56 -16.35
C TYR A 9 -4.63 -6.30 -16.71
N ARG A 10 -4.66 -5.89 -17.98
CA ARG A 10 -3.95 -4.68 -18.44
C ARG A 10 -4.40 -3.42 -17.69
N GLU A 11 -5.69 -3.31 -17.39
CA GLU A 11 -6.22 -2.15 -16.67
C GLU A 11 -5.88 -2.19 -15.17
N MET A 12 -6.09 -3.34 -14.53
CA MET A 12 -6.09 -3.44 -13.08
C MET A 12 -4.72 -3.78 -12.50
N ALA A 13 -3.87 -4.54 -13.19
CA ALA A 13 -2.55 -4.92 -12.65
C ALA A 13 -1.70 -3.70 -12.23
N PRO A 14 -1.61 -2.60 -13.00
CA PRO A 14 -0.89 -1.41 -12.55
C PRO A 14 -1.52 -0.72 -11.32
N LYS A 15 -2.87 -0.69 -11.25
CA LYS A 15 -3.58 -0.09 -10.10
C LYS A 15 -3.35 -0.93 -8.83
N LEU A 16 -3.48 -2.24 -8.94
CA LEU A 16 -3.27 -3.19 -7.85
C LEU A 16 -1.81 -3.25 -7.41
N GLY A 17 -0.86 -3.15 -8.34
CA GLY A 17 0.56 -3.05 -8.03
C GLY A 17 0.88 -1.82 -7.19
N ARG A 18 0.39 -0.63 -7.57
CA ARG A 18 0.54 0.58 -6.75
C ARG A 18 -0.07 0.43 -5.35
N GLN A 19 -1.27 -0.15 -5.27
CA GLN A 19 -1.94 -0.43 -4.00
C GLN A 19 -1.10 -1.36 -3.11
N ALA A 20 -0.62 -2.48 -3.65
CA ALA A 20 0.16 -3.47 -2.92
C ALA A 20 1.54 -2.94 -2.52
N THR A 21 2.26 -2.25 -3.42
CA THR A 21 3.56 -1.63 -3.13
C THR A 21 3.44 -0.61 -2.00
N PHE A 22 2.35 0.15 -1.97
CA PHE A 22 2.10 1.08 -0.88
C PHE A 22 1.90 0.36 0.46
N LEU A 23 1.12 -0.73 0.48
CA LEU A 23 0.82 -1.50 1.69
C LEU A 23 2.03 -2.26 2.23
N LEU A 24 2.82 -2.88 1.33
CA LEU A 24 3.96 -3.73 1.70
C LEU A 24 5.25 -2.93 1.88
N GLY A 25 5.47 -1.92 1.04
CA GLY A 25 6.78 -1.29 0.89
C GLY A 25 7.82 -2.12 0.14
N ASP A 26 7.40 -3.24 -0.48
CA ASP A 26 8.23 -4.13 -1.28
C ASP A 26 7.56 -4.30 -2.66
N PRO A 27 8.14 -3.72 -3.73
CA PRO A 27 7.61 -3.84 -5.08
C PRO A 27 7.61 -5.27 -5.63
N ALA A 28 8.59 -6.09 -5.25
CA ALA A 28 8.69 -7.46 -5.75
C ALA A 28 7.58 -8.34 -5.13
N ALA A 29 7.44 -8.27 -3.81
CA ALA A 29 6.32 -8.95 -3.13
C ALA A 29 4.96 -8.45 -3.63
N ALA A 30 4.84 -7.16 -3.95
CA ALA A 30 3.61 -6.60 -4.51
C ALA A 30 3.25 -7.23 -5.86
N GLU A 31 4.22 -7.43 -6.75
CA GLU A 31 4.01 -8.07 -8.06
C GLU A 31 3.50 -9.51 -7.89
N ASP A 32 4.14 -10.30 -7.02
CA ASP A 32 3.73 -11.67 -6.74
C ASP A 32 2.28 -11.74 -6.23
N LEU A 33 1.90 -10.84 -5.31
CA LEU A 33 0.53 -10.80 -4.79
C LEU A 33 -0.50 -10.34 -5.84
N VAL A 34 -0.09 -9.50 -6.79
CA VAL A 34 -0.94 -9.15 -7.95
C VAL A 34 -1.20 -10.38 -8.80
N GLN A 35 -0.15 -11.14 -9.14
CA GLN A 35 -0.30 -12.38 -9.89
C GLN A 35 -1.22 -13.37 -9.17
N GLU A 36 -1.01 -13.59 -7.87
CA GLU A 36 -1.87 -14.46 -7.05
C GLU A 36 -3.33 -13.99 -7.03
N ALA A 37 -3.60 -12.68 -6.96
CA ALA A 37 -4.96 -12.16 -7.01
C ALA A 37 -5.67 -12.47 -8.33
N PHE A 38 -4.96 -12.35 -9.47
CA PHE A 38 -5.51 -12.72 -10.77
C PHE A 38 -5.67 -14.22 -10.95
N LEU A 39 -4.78 -15.04 -10.40
CA LEU A 39 -4.96 -16.51 -10.37
C LEU A 39 -6.20 -16.91 -9.58
N ARG A 40 -6.49 -16.25 -8.46
CA ARG A 40 -7.73 -16.46 -7.70
C ARG A 40 -8.96 -16.06 -8.50
N LEU A 41 -8.89 -14.95 -9.23
CA LEU A 41 -9.99 -14.52 -10.12
C LEU A 41 -10.23 -15.54 -11.22
N HIS A 42 -9.16 -16.02 -11.85
CA HIS A 42 -9.24 -17.06 -12.89
C HIS A 42 -9.90 -18.34 -12.35
N ARG A 43 -9.53 -18.79 -11.15
CA ARG A 43 -10.13 -19.96 -10.48
C ARG A 43 -11.59 -19.76 -10.09
N THR A 44 -11.94 -18.56 -9.62
CA THR A 44 -13.33 -18.20 -9.23
C THR A 44 -14.24 -18.11 -10.45
N GLY A 45 -13.68 -17.64 -11.58
CA GLY A 45 -14.42 -17.35 -12.79
C GLY A 45 -14.78 -15.87 -12.86
N LEU A 46 -14.28 -15.17 -13.88
CA LEU A 46 -14.54 -13.73 -14.05
C LEU A 46 -16.03 -13.40 -14.14
N ASP A 47 -16.82 -14.26 -14.77
CA ASP A 47 -18.24 -14.04 -15.02
C ASP A 47 -19.10 -14.20 -13.75
N THR A 48 -18.57 -14.77 -12.68
CA THR A 48 -19.28 -14.91 -11.40
C THR A 48 -19.09 -13.71 -10.47
N VAL A 49 -18.23 -12.76 -10.85
CA VAL A 49 -17.90 -11.58 -10.04
C VAL A 49 -18.51 -10.33 -10.68
N GLU A 50 -19.50 -9.75 -10.03
CA GLU A 50 -20.22 -8.57 -10.52
C GLU A 50 -19.32 -7.33 -10.64
N HIS A 51 -18.42 -7.13 -9.66
CA HIS A 51 -17.48 -6.01 -9.63
C HIS A 51 -16.02 -6.47 -9.50
N PRO A 52 -15.40 -6.96 -10.60
CA PRO A 52 -14.06 -7.55 -10.56
C PRO A 52 -12.98 -6.61 -10.01
N ALA A 53 -13.04 -5.31 -10.33
CA ALA A 53 -12.07 -4.34 -9.83
C ALA A 53 -12.11 -4.17 -8.31
N ALA A 54 -13.31 -4.07 -7.73
CA ALA A 54 -13.52 -3.97 -6.29
C ALA A 54 -13.11 -5.27 -5.57
N TRP A 55 -13.50 -6.40 -6.15
CA TRP A 55 -13.12 -7.72 -5.65
C TRP A 55 -11.60 -7.90 -5.63
N LEU A 56 -10.91 -7.58 -6.72
CA LEU A 56 -9.44 -7.65 -6.82
C LEU A 56 -8.77 -6.75 -5.78
N SER A 57 -9.27 -5.52 -5.60
CA SER A 57 -8.73 -4.60 -4.59
C SER A 57 -8.86 -5.15 -3.15
N LYS A 58 -9.98 -5.80 -2.84
CA LYS A 58 -10.19 -6.48 -1.55
C LYS A 58 -9.27 -7.68 -1.37
N VAL A 59 -9.12 -8.50 -2.41
CA VAL A 59 -8.21 -9.66 -2.41
C VAL A 59 -6.76 -9.21 -2.21
N ILE A 60 -6.31 -8.17 -2.91
CA ILE A 60 -4.97 -7.60 -2.75
C ILE A 60 -4.73 -7.11 -1.33
N SER A 61 -5.69 -6.38 -0.76
CA SER A 61 -5.58 -5.91 0.62
C SER A 61 -5.44 -7.10 1.59
N ASN A 62 -6.26 -8.13 1.43
CA ASN A 62 -6.20 -9.33 2.26
C ASN A 62 -4.89 -10.10 2.11
N LEU A 63 -4.39 -10.23 0.88
CA LEU A 63 -3.09 -10.85 0.58
C LEU A 63 -1.95 -10.07 1.24
N CYS A 64 -1.94 -8.75 1.12
CA CYS A 64 -0.93 -7.90 1.75
C CYS A 64 -0.95 -8.02 3.28
N TYR A 65 -2.13 -7.96 3.90
CA TYR A 65 -2.25 -8.14 5.35
C TYR A 65 -1.90 -9.55 5.82
N SER A 66 -2.18 -10.57 5.02
CA SER A 66 -1.75 -11.94 5.30
C SER A 66 -0.23 -12.05 5.23
N HIS A 67 0.38 -11.49 4.18
CA HIS A 67 1.82 -11.47 3.97
C HIS A 67 2.55 -10.74 5.11
N LEU A 68 2.08 -9.56 5.51
CA LEU A 68 2.64 -8.80 6.63
C LEU A 68 2.50 -9.55 7.97
N ARG A 69 1.39 -10.28 8.19
CA ARG A 69 1.23 -11.11 9.40
C ARG A 69 2.17 -12.32 9.38
N SER A 70 2.33 -12.99 8.24
CA SER A 70 3.26 -14.10 8.13
C SER A 70 4.70 -13.63 8.31
N GLU A 71 5.09 -12.52 7.69
CA GLU A 71 6.41 -11.90 7.85
C GLU A 71 6.64 -11.42 9.30
N GLY A 72 5.63 -10.84 9.96
CA GLY A 72 5.73 -10.50 11.39
C GLY A 72 5.94 -11.73 12.27
N SER A 73 5.22 -12.82 11.99
CA SER A 73 5.41 -14.11 12.68
C SER A 73 6.75 -14.77 12.33
N ARG A 74 7.25 -14.57 11.10
CA ARG A 74 8.56 -15.04 10.64
C ARG A 74 9.66 -14.24 11.30
N ARG A 75 9.61 -12.91 11.31
CA ARG A 75 10.54 -12.02 12.02
C ARG A 75 10.55 -12.27 13.51
N GLN A 76 9.42 -12.54 14.17
CA GLN A 76 9.42 -12.93 15.59
C GLN A 76 10.07 -14.30 15.82
N ARG A 77 9.94 -15.24 14.88
CA ARG A 77 10.62 -16.54 14.93
C ARG A 77 12.10 -16.44 14.59
N GLU A 78 12.43 -15.67 13.57
CA GLU A 78 13.77 -15.36 13.11
C GLU A 78 14.51 -14.54 14.16
N GLU A 79 13.88 -13.59 14.87
CA GLU A 79 14.48 -12.87 16.02
C GLU A 79 14.76 -13.82 17.19
N LYS A 80 13.86 -14.78 17.48
CA LYS A 80 14.13 -15.86 18.46
C LYS A 80 15.28 -16.79 18.03
N VAL A 81 15.52 -16.95 16.73
CA VAL A 81 16.61 -17.78 16.17
C VAL A 81 17.90 -16.97 15.99
N PHE A 82 17.81 -15.68 15.68
CA PHE A 82 18.90 -14.74 15.45
C PHE A 82 19.54 -14.30 16.77
N LEU A 83 18.79 -14.30 17.88
CA LEU A 83 19.35 -14.22 19.24
C LEU A 83 20.26 -15.42 19.60
N ARG A 84 20.35 -16.47 18.76
CA ARG A 84 21.35 -17.53 18.87
C ARG A 84 22.52 -17.42 17.87
N THR A 85 22.43 -16.56 16.85
CA THR A 85 23.43 -16.50 15.77
C THR A 85 23.54 -15.07 15.23
N ALA A 86 24.09 -14.16 16.03
CA ALA A 86 24.42 -12.81 15.57
C ALA A 86 25.87 -12.77 15.06
N ALA A 87 26.08 -12.79 13.75
CA ALA A 87 27.25 -12.24 13.07
C ALA A 87 27.01 -12.21 11.54
N GLU A 88 27.34 -11.08 10.91
CA GLU A 88 27.57 -10.88 9.46
C GLU A 88 26.31 -10.83 8.56
N MET A 89 26.10 -9.90 7.62
CA MET A 89 26.87 -8.80 7.05
C MET A 89 25.88 -7.82 6.37
N SER A 90 26.22 -6.54 6.37
CA SER A 90 25.48 -5.45 5.73
C SER A 90 25.98 -5.16 4.30
N ALA A 91 25.19 -4.34 3.58
CA ALA A 91 25.39 -3.72 2.25
C ALA A 91 24.91 -4.55 1.05
N THR A 92 24.08 -4.00 0.15
CA THR A 92 24.50 -2.97 -0.83
C THR A 92 23.29 -2.27 -1.47
N THR A 93 23.38 -0.96 -1.71
CA THR A 93 23.19 -0.30 -3.03
C THR A 93 23.44 1.20 -2.88
N ALA A 94 24.44 1.70 -3.63
CA ALA A 94 24.77 3.11 -3.74
C ALA A 94 23.83 3.79 -4.74
N LEU A 95 22.77 4.38 -4.22
CA LEU A 95 22.18 5.62 -4.73
C LEU A 95 22.63 6.71 -3.74
N SER A 96 22.75 7.98 -4.15
CA SER A 96 23.33 9.02 -3.28
C SER A 96 22.70 8.94 -1.88
N ALA A 97 23.54 8.71 -0.87
CA ALA A 97 23.06 8.28 0.45
C ALA A 97 22.07 9.29 1.04
N GLU A 98 22.19 10.56 0.67
CA GLU A 98 21.29 11.63 1.08
C GLU A 98 19.91 11.56 0.40
N GLN A 99 19.82 11.30 -0.91
CA GLN A 99 18.53 11.22 -1.62
C GLN A 99 17.73 9.98 -1.20
N VAL A 100 18.39 8.83 -1.03
CA VAL A 100 17.74 7.60 -0.54
C VAL A 100 17.21 7.78 0.87
N VAL A 101 17.97 8.46 1.73
CA VAL A 101 17.55 8.74 3.10
C VAL A 101 16.37 9.70 3.13
N LEU A 102 16.36 10.73 2.26
CA LEU A 102 15.25 11.68 2.15
C LEU A 102 13.97 11.00 1.64
N GLU A 103 14.05 10.22 0.56
CA GLU A 103 12.92 9.47 0.01
C GLU A 103 12.35 8.46 1.02
N ARG A 104 13.22 7.76 1.75
CA ARG A 104 12.81 6.85 2.83
C ARG A 104 12.11 7.59 3.96
N GLU A 105 12.58 8.78 4.31
CA GLU A 105 12.00 9.59 5.38
C GLU A 105 10.64 10.17 5.00
N GLU A 106 10.49 10.68 3.76
CA GLU A 106 9.19 11.12 3.24
C GLU A 106 8.19 9.96 3.16
N ALA A 107 8.63 8.79 2.68
CA ALA A 107 7.79 7.59 2.65
C ALA A 107 7.37 7.16 4.06
N ARG A 108 8.29 7.25 5.04
CA ARG A 108 8.01 6.95 6.45
C ARG A 108 6.98 7.92 7.03
N LEU A 109 7.14 9.22 6.83
CA LEU A 109 6.22 10.24 7.31
C LEU A 109 4.84 10.11 6.66
N THR A 110 4.80 9.78 5.37
CA THR A 110 3.55 9.53 4.64
C THR A 110 2.79 8.36 5.26
N ARG A 111 3.46 7.24 5.55
CA ARG A 111 2.83 6.08 6.22
C ARG A 111 2.31 6.46 7.61
N LEU A 112 3.12 7.14 8.41
CA LEU A 112 2.71 7.57 9.76
C LEU A 112 1.51 8.53 9.73
N ALA A 113 1.45 9.45 8.77
CA ALA A 113 0.32 10.35 8.61
C ALA A 113 -0.95 9.56 8.27
N LEU A 114 -0.86 8.59 7.36
CA LEU A 114 -1.98 7.72 6.97
C LEU A 114 -2.45 6.82 8.11
N ASP A 115 -1.55 6.35 8.97
CA ASP A 115 -1.91 5.53 10.13
C ASP A 115 -2.70 6.30 11.19
N ARG A 116 -2.57 7.63 11.23
CA ARG A 116 -3.40 8.51 12.06
C ARG A 116 -4.82 8.72 11.52
N LEU A 117 -5.09 8.31 10.28
CA LEU A 117 -6.43 8.42 9.69
C LEU A 117 -7.29 7.19 10.03
N GLN A 118 -8.60 7.41 10.10
CA GLN A 118 -9.58 6.33 10.15
C GLN A 118 -9.40 5.40 8.94
N SER A 119 -9.59 4.09 9.13
CA SER A 119 -9.34 3.07 8.12
C SER A 119 -10.02 3.36 6.78
N ARG A 120 -11.25 3.87 6.81
CA ARG A 120 -12.00 4.26 5.61
C ARG A 120 -11.31 5.38 4.83
N ASP A 121 -10.91 6.45 5.51
CA ASP A 121 -10.30 7.62 4.87
C ASP A 121 -8.94 7.23 4.25
N ARG A 122 -8.16 6.43 4.97
CA ARG A 122 -6.89 5.86 4.49
C ARG A 122 -7.09 5.04 3.22
N LEU A 123 -8.07 4.13 3.23
CA LEU A 123 -8.37 3.25 2.10
C LEU A 123 -8.82 4.06 0.88
N VAL A 124 -9.71 5.04 1.06
CA VAL A 124 -10.20 5.89 -0.04
C VAL A 124 -9.07 6.71 -0.68
N LEU A 125 -8.15 7.26 0.13
CA LEU A 125 -6.96 7.95 -0.38
C LEU A 125 -6.05 7.00 -1.16
N LEU A 126 -5.77 5.82 -0.60
CA LEU A 126 -4.93 4.80 -1.21
C LEU A 126 -5.47 4.36 -2.57
N LEU A 127 -6.77 4.03 -2.65
CA LEU A 127 -7.40 3.61 -3.89
C LEU A 127 -7.38 4.73 -4.93
N LYS A 128 -7.65 5.97 -4.52
CA LYS A 128 -7.60 7.10 -5.45
C LYS A 128 -6.19 7.33 -5.99
N PHE A 129 -5.17 7.28 -5.12
CA PHE A 129 -3.77 7.37 -5.52
C PHE A 129 -3.37 6.22 -6.45
N SER A 130 -3.91 5.03 -6.22
CA SER A 130 -3.68 3.85 -7.04
C SER A 130 -4.36 3.92 -8.42
N GLY A 131 -5.17 4.95 -8.69
CA GLY A 131 -5.79 5.18 -10.00
C GLY A 131 -7.18 4.57 -10.15
N PHE A 132 -7.83 4.20 -9.05
CA PHE A 132 -9.21 3.73 -9.08
C PHE A 132 -10.17 4.89 -9.38
N SER A 133 -11.20 4.61 -10.18
CA SER A 133 -12.32 5.51 -10.44
C SER A 133 -13.17 5.65 -9.17
N TYR A 134 -14.03 6.67 -9.12
CA TYR A 134 -14.89 6.83 -7.96
C TYR A 134 -15.95 5.72 -7.87
N ASP A 135 -16.35 5.11 -8.99
CA ASP A 135 -17.26 3.95 -9.00
C ASP A 135 -16.57 2.72 -8.43
N GLU A 136 -15.32 2.48 -8.82
CA GLU A 136 -14.52 1.38 -8.27
C GLU A 136 -14.25 1.59 -6.77
N ILE A 137 -13.98 2.83 -6.34
CA ILE A 137 -13.79 3.17 -4.92
C ILE A 137 -15.09 2.95 -4.14
N ALA A 138 -16.23 3.37 -4.67
CA ALA A 138 -17.53 3.16 -4.04
C ALA A 138 -17.79 1.67 -3.80
N ALA A 139 -17.60 0.85 -4.84
CA ALA A 139 -17.77 -0.59 -4.75
C ALA A 139 -16.76 -1.26 -3.80
N ALA A 140 -15.49 -0.83 -3.80
CA ALA A 140 -14.46 -1.42 -2.95
C ALA A 140 -14.58 -1.04 -1.47
N THR A 141 -15.22 0.10 -1.17
CA THR A 141 -15.33 0.64 0.20
C THR A 141 -16.73 0.64 0.77
N GLU A 142 -17.71 0.15 -0.02
CA GLU A 142 -19.14 0.09 0.34
C GLU A 142 -19.74 1.47 0.71
N ILE A 143 -19.12 2.55 0.23
CA ILE A 143 -19.65 3.91 0.38
C ILE A 143 -20.50 4.29 -0.83
N GLY A 144 -21.55 5.07 -0.59
CA GLY A 144 -22.37 5.60 -1.68
C GLY A 144 -21.53 6.40 -2.67
N ARG A 145 -21.74 6.18 -3.97
CA ARG A 145 -20.96 6.80 -5.04
C ARG A 145 -20.90 8.33 -4.99
N SER A 146 -22.01 8.97 -4.59
CA SER A 146 -22.11 10.42 -4.38
C SER A 146 -21.25 10.93 -3.23
N SER A 147 -20.96 10.08 -2.24
CA SER A 147 -20.19 10.43 -1.05
C SER A 147 -18.68 10.36 -1.26
N VAL A 148 -18.20 9.62 -2.26
CA VAL A 148 -16.76 9.38 -2.53
C VAL A 148 -15.98 10.70 -2.60
N GLY A 149 -16.50 11.70 -3.34
CA GLY A 149 -15.85 12.99 -3.51
C GLY A 149 -15.69 13.75 -2.19
N THR A 150 -16.75 13.83 -1.39
CA THR A 150 -16.73 14.49 -0.08
C THR A 150 -15.81 13.77 0.91
N VAL A 151 -15.81 12.43 0.91
CA VAL A 151 -14.91 11.62 1.75
C VAL A 151 -13.46 11.87 1.35
N LEU A 152 -13.14 11.90 0.05
CA LEU A 152 -11.79 12.21 -0.45
C LEU A 152 -11.29 13.57 0.02
N ILE A 153 -12.12 14.61 -0.08
CA ILE A 153 -11.73 15.97 0.34
C ILE A 153 -11.39 15.98 1.84
N ARG A 154 -12.30 15.46 2.67
CA ARG A 154 -12.09 15.41 4.13
C ARG A 154 -10.89 14.55 4.51
N ALA A 155 -10.68 13.43 3.82
CA ALA A 155 -9.53 12.56 4.04
C ALA A 155 -8.22 13.27 3.69
N ARG A 156 -8.14 14.00 2.57
CA ARG A 156 -6.96 14.80 2.20
C ARG A 156 -6.64 15.88 3.23
N GLU A 157 -7.66 16.58 3.72
CA GLU A 157 -7.48 17.60 4.76
C GLU A 157 -6.93 17.01 6.05
N ARG A 158 -7.47 15.86 6.49
CA ARG A 158 -6.98 15.14 7.67
C ARG A 158 -5.54 14.64 7.47
N PHE A 159 -5.24 14.07 6.31
CA PHE A 159 -3.89 13.63 5.96
C PHE A 159 -2.91 14.80 6.01
N LYS A 160 -3.23 15.93 5.37
CA LYS A 160 -2.39 17.14 5.37
C LYS A 160 -2.10 17.60 6.79
N LYS A 161 -3.13 17.72 7.64
CA LYS A 161 -2.96 18.12 9.05
C LYS A 161 -2.06 17.14 9.83
N ALA A 162 -2.25 15.84 9.64
CA ALA A 162 -1.44 14.82 10.31
C ALA A 162 0.03 14.86 9.85
N TYR A 163 0.26 15.03 8.54
CA TYR A 163 1.59 15.14 7.94
C TYR A 163 2.32 16.40 8.42
N GLU A 164 1.66 17.56 8.42
CA GLU A 164 2.23 18.82 8.93
C GLU A 164 2.60 18.74 10.42
N GLN A 165 1.79 18.05 11.24
CA GLN A 165 2.14 17.81 12.64
C GLN A 165 3.39 16.93 12.79
N LEU A 166 3.55 15.92 11.94
CA LEU A 166 4.74 15.07 11.94
C LEU A 166 5.98 15.85 11.52
N LEU A 167 5.88 16.71 10.51
CA LEU A 167 6.98 17.59 10.09
C LEU A 167 7.40 18.55 11.21
N ARG A 168 6.45 19.18 11.92
CA ARG A 168 6.75 20.08 13.04
C ARG A 168 7.41 19.38 14.24
N ASN A 169 7.12 18.09 14.42
CA ASN A 169 7.64 17.30 15.54
C ASN A 169 8.91 16.52 15.18
N GLN A 170 9.48 16.73 13.98
CA GLN A 170 10.80 16.22 13.65
C GLN A 170 11.83 16.91 14.56
N PRO A 171 12.71 16.17 15.25
CA PRO A 171 13.86 16.79 15.88
C PRO A 171 14.65 17.49 14.77
N HIS A 172 14.79 18.82 14.86
CA HIS A 172 15.70 19.56 14.00
C HIS A 172 17.06 18.86 14.07
N LYS A 173 17.46 18.18 12.98
CA LYS A 173 18.88 17.90 12.78
C LYS A 173 19.54 19.26 12.72
N GLY A 174 20.30 19.57 13.77
CA GLY A 174 20.83 20.88 14.08
C GLY A 174 21.47 21.55 12.87
N GLY A 175 21.40 22.88 12.86
CA GLY A 175 22.03 23.72 11.87
C GLY A 175 23.48 23.31 11.63
N VAL A 176 23.86 23.29 10.36
CA VAL A 176 25.25 23.42 9.99
C VAL A 176 25.64 24.85 10.40
N ILE A 177 26.20 24.97 11.60
CA ILE A 177 27.04 26.12 11.94
C ILE A 177 28.26 26.00 11.03
N ARG A 178 28.37 26.92 10.09
CA ARG A 178 29.64 27.42 9.56
C ARG A 178 29.58 28.92 9.53
#